data_AF-A0A1F6THH3-F1
#
_entry.id   AF-A0A1F6THH3-F1
#
_cell.length_a   1.000
_cell.length_b   1.000
_cell.length_c   1.000
_cell.angle_alpha   90.00
_cell.angle_beta   90.00
_cell.angle_gamma   90.00
#
_symmetry.space_group_name_H-M   'P 1'
#
loop_
_entity.id
_entity.type
_entity.pdbx_description
1 polymer ?
#
loop_
_entity_poly.entity_id
_entity_poly.type
_entity_poly.pdbx_seq_one_letter_code
_entity_poly.pdbx_strand_id
1 'polypeptide(L)'
;MKTFKVIGHVAAVHAGLVKLGDDQARPRKHLLRPRGDGVYEVLRPIQFKQGEQFGYDGEFPKAMATVIMTTEQIEKAADAKAKTEKKSKTKGHVAEEDDKLI
;
A
#
# COMPACT_ATOMS: atom_id res chain seq x y z
N MET A 1 -9.58 -5.92 12.51
CA MET A 1 -9.41 -5.64 11.06
C MET A 1 -8.02 -5.09 10.79
N LYS A 2 -7.34 -5.60 9.75
CA LYS A 2 -6.04 -5.07 9.29
C LYS A 2 -6.31 -3.90 8.34
N THR A 3 -5.47 -2.86 8.41
CA THR A 3 -5.54 -1.73 7.48
C THR A 3 -4.66 -2.02 6.27
N PHE A 4 -5.24 -1.86 5.09
CA PHE A 4 -4.56 -2.02 3.81
C PHE A 4 -4.56 -0.70 3.05
N LYS A 5 -3.47 -0.46 2.31
CA LYS A 5 -3.36 0.61 1.32
C LYS A 5 -3.18 0.00 -0.05
N VAL A 6 -3.89 0.54 -1.05
CA VAL A 6 -3.69 0.16 -2.45
C VAL A 6 -2.45 0.86 -2.98
N ILE A 7 -1.46 0.09 -3.41
CA ILE A 7 -0.21 0.57 -4.02
C ILE A 7 -0.17 0.35 -5.54
N GLY A 8 -0.93 -0.63 -6.05
CA GLY A 8 -1.09 -0.89 -7.47
C GLY A 8 -2.26 -0.13 -8.09
N HIS A 9 -2.64 -0.47 -9.33
CA HIS A 9 -3.69 0.23 -10.07
C HIS A 9 -5.08 0.15 -9.41
N VAL A 10 -5.55 -1.08 -9.15
CA VAL A 10 -6.88 -1.34 -8.59
C VAL A 10 -6.82 -2.58 -7.68
N ALA A 11 -7.41 -2.49 -6.49
CA ALA A 11 -7.65 -3.64 -5.62
C ALA A 11 -9.16 -3.97 -5.58
N ALA A 12 -9.52 -5.25 -5.65
CA ALA A 12 -10.91 -5.69 -5.59
C ALA A 12 -11.17 -6.53 -4.34
N VAL A 13 -12.27 -6.24 -3.63
CA VAL A 13 -12.78 -7.05 -2.52
C VAL A 13 -14.12 -7.63 -2.93
N HIS A 14 -14.21 -8.96 -2.94
CA HIS A 14 -15.37 -9.67 -3.46
C HIS A 14 -16.41 -10.02 -2.40
N ALA A 15 -15.98 -10.15 -1.14
CA ALA A 15 -16.81 -10.49 0.01
C ALA A 15 -16.09 -10.10 1.32
N GLY A 16 -16.79 -10.23 2.46
CA GLY A 16 -16.23 -10.00 3.79
C GLY A 16 -16.60 -8.64 4.37
N LEU A 17 -16.01 -8.31 5.53
CA LEU A 17 -16.24 -7.03 6.21
C LEU A 17 -15.14 -6.03 5.86
N VAL A 18 -15.55 -4.82 5.48
CA VAL A 18 -14.63 -3.70 5.23
C VAL A 18 -14.94 -2.53 6.16
N LYS A 19 -13.91 -1.84 6.62
CA LYS A 19 -14.04 -0.55 7.32
C LYS A 19 -13.67 0.57 6.36
N LEU A 20 -14.59 1.50 6.15
CA LEU A 20 -14.49 2.58 5.17
C LEU A 20 -14.84 3.92 5.81
N GLY A 21 -14.24 5.00 5.30
CA GLY A 21 -14.74 6.35 5.57
C GLY A 21 -16.04 6.64 4.82
N ASP A 22 -16.84 7.59 5.31
CA ASP A 22 -18.14 7.92 4.72
C ASP A 22 -18.05 8.29 3.23
N ASP A 23 -17.03 9.07 2.85
CA ASP A 23 -16.78 9.45 1.46
C ASP A 23 -16.45 8.26 0.56
N GLN A 24 -15.80 7.23 1.10
CA GLN A 24 -15.50 5.99 0.37
C GLN A 24 -16.74 5.08 0.28
N ALA A 25 -17.56 5.04 1.35
CA ALA A 25 -18.74 4.20 1.41
C ALA A 25 -19.89 4.75 0.55
N ARG A 26 -20.08 6.08 0.50
CA ARG A 26 -21.17 6.74 -0.23
C ARG A 26 -21.32 6.31 -1.69
N PRO A 27 -20.28 6.31 -2.55
CA PRO A 27 -20.42 5.85 -3.94
C PRO A 27 -20.66 4.33 -4.03
N ARG A 28 -20.29 3.57 -3.01
CA ARG A 28 -20.38 2.10 -2.95
C ARG A 28 -21.61 1.61 -2.17
N LYS A 29 -22.49 2.50 -1.70
CA LYS A 29 -23.60 2.18 -0.79
C LYS A 29 -24.51 1.06 -1.31
N HIS A 30 -24.70 0.97 -2.63
CA HIS A 30 -25.52 -0.06 -3.27
C HIS A 30 -24.84 -1.43 -3.35
N LEU A 31 -23.56 -1.53 -3.01
CA LEU A 31 -22.74 -2.76 -2.96
C LEU A 31 -22.48 -3.21 -1.52
N LEU A 32 -22.91 -2.40 -0.55
CA LEU A 32 -22.52 -2.51 0.85
C LEU A 32 -23.74 -2.59 1.76
N ARG A 33 -23.68 -3.45 2.79
CA ARG A 33 -24.63 -3.48 3.90
C ARG A 33 -24.00 -2.87 5.15
N PRO A 34 -24.49 -1.76 5.70
CA PRO A 34 -23.92 -1.18 6.92
C PRO A 34 -24.08 -2.15 8.09
N ARG A 35 -23.03 -2.29 8.90
CA ARG A 35 -23.00 -3.09 10.14
C ARG A 35 -22.79 -2.26 11.42
N GLY A 36 -22.46 -0.97 11.28
CA GLY A 36 -22.17 -0.05 12.39
C GLY A 36 -20.70 0.40 12.38
N ASP A 37 -20.38 1.50 13.05
CA ASP A 37 -19.00 1.98 13.28
C ASP A 37 -18.11 2.13 12.02
N GLY A 38 -18.72 2.52 10.89
CA GLY A 38 -18.03 2.63 9.59
C GLY A 38 -17.63 1.27 8.99
N VAL A 39 -18.21 0.18 9.48
CA VAL A 39 -18.03 -1.19 8.99
C VAL A 39 -19.18 -1.59 8.07
N TYR A 40 -18.84 -2.26 6.97
CA TYR A 40 -19.77 -2.66 5.92
C TYR A 40 -19.57 -4.12 5.48
N GLU A 41 -20.69 -4.82 5.39
CA GLU A 41 -21.01 -5.99 4.55
C GLU A 41 -20.69 -5.81 3.07
N VAL A 42 -19.64 -6.41 2.50
CA VAL A 42 -19.51 -6.46 1.03
C VAL A 42 -20.51 -7.46 0.46
N LEU A 43 -21.57 -6.95 -0.20
CA LEU A 43 -22.60 -7.76 -0.87
C LEU A 43 -22.26 -8.08 -2.32
N ARG A 44 -21.53 -7.17 -2.98
CA ARG A 44 -21.06 -7.29 -4.36
C ARG A 44 -19.63 -6.78 -4.45
N PRO A 45 -18.82 -7.27 -5.41
CA PRO A 45 -17.44 -6.86 -5.52
C PRO A 45 -17.27 -5.34 -5.59
N ILE A 46 -16.40 -4.81 -4.73
CA ILE A 46 -16.03 -3.40 -4.69
C ILE A 46 -14.58 -3.24 -5.13
N GLN A 47 -14.27 -2.09 -5.72
CA GLN A 47 -12.92 -1.75 -6.17
C GLN A 47 -12.40 -0.52 -5.44
N PHE A 48 -11.09 -0.53 -5.20
CA PHE A 48 -10.33 0.54 -4.59
C PHE A 48 -9.25 1.03 -5.55
N LYS A 49 -9.10 2.34 -5.64
CA LYS A 49 -8.09 2.98 -6.48
C LYS A 49 -6.74 3.05 -5.76
N GLN A 50 -5.66 3.19 -6.53
CA GLN A 50 -4.34 3.47 -5.99
C GLN A 50 -4.38 4.61 -4.97
N GLY A 51 -3.71 4.42 -3.83
CA GLY A 51 -3.62 5.39 -2.75
C GLY A 51 -4.74 5.29 -1.71
N GLU A 52 -5.87 4.65 -2.01
CA GLU A 52 -6.96 4.46 -1.04
C GLU A 52 -6.52 3.54 0.10
N GLN A 53 -6.99 3.86 1.31
CA GLN A 53 -6.83 3.04 2.51
C GLN A 53 -8.18 2.50 2.96
N PHE A 54 -8.21 1.27 3.43
CA PHE A 54 -9.41 0.63 3.97
C PHE A 54 -9.05 -0.43 5.01
N GLY A 55 -9.94 -0.67 5.96
CA GLY A 55 -9.86 -1.83 6.84
C GLY A 55 -10.50 -3.04 6.18
N TYR A 56 -9.91 -4.22 6.35
CA TYR A 56 -10.50 -5.48 5.90
C TYR A 56 -10.37 -6.56 6.98
N ASP A 57 -11.44 -7.30 7.18
CA ASP A 57 -11.52 -8.42 8.12
C ASP A 57 -11.33 -9.75 7.40
N GLY A 58 -10.18 -9.86 6.74
CA GLY A 58 -9.78 -11.04 6.01
C GLY A 58 -8.33 -10.94 5.60
N GLU A 59 -7.89 -11.96 4.87
CA GLU A 59 -6.54 -12.03 4.35
C GLU A 59 -6.56 -12.01 2.83
N PHE A 60 -5.58 -11.36 2.24
CA PHE A 60 -5.39 -11.38 0.80
C PHE A 60 -4.30 -12.39 0.43
N PRO A 61 -4.41 -13.04 -0.75
CA PRO A 61 -3.37 -13.91 -1.25
C PRO A 61 -2.03 -13.18 -1.38
N LYS A 62 -0.91 -13.87 -1.13
CA LYS A 62 0.43 -13.31 -1.25
C LYS A 62 0.71 -12.68 -2.63
N ALA A 63 0.08 -13.20 -3.69
CA ALA A 63 0.15 -12.65 -5.04
C ALA A 63 -0.35 -11.19 -5.15
N MET A 64 -1.21 -10.75 -4.23
CA MET A 64 -1.73 -9.38 -4.18
C MET A 64 -0.75 -8.38 -3.55
N ALA A 65 0.43 -8.81 -3.08
CA ALA A 65 1.40 -7.95 -2.41
C ALA A 65 1.95 -6.82 -3.32
N THR A 66 1.82 -6.93 -4.65
CA THR A 66 2.16 -5.87 -5.61
C THR A 66 1.04 -4.82 -5.76
N VAL A 67 -0.16 -5.13 -5.28
CA VAL A 67 -1.36 -4.29 -5.42
C VAL A 67 -1.76 -3.64 -4.11
N ILE A 68 -1.57 -4.34 -2.99
CA ILE A 68 -1.94 -3.89 -1.65
C ILE A 68 -0.82 -4.18 -0.64
N MET A 69 -0.70 -3.31 0.34
CA MET A 69 0.19 -3.49 1.48
C MET A 69 -0.54 -3.16 2.78
N THR A 70 -0.17 -3.86 3.84
CA THR A 70 -0.56 -3.49 5.21
C THR A 70 0.25 -2.28 5.68
N THR A 71 -0.25 -1.55 6.68
CA THR A 71 0.49 -0.44 7.30
C THR A 71 1.90 -0.87 7.75
N GLU A 72 2.02 -2.04 8.39
CA GLU A 72 3.30 -2.60 8.82
C GLU A 72 4.28 -2.85 7.66
N GLN A 73 3.78 -3.28 6.49
CA GLN A 73 4.61 -3.50 5.30
C GLN A 73 5.09 -2.18 4.70
N ILE A 74 4.27 -1.12 4.77
CA ILE A 74 4.61 0.21 4.29
C ILE A 74 5.73 0.81 5.14
N GLU A 75 5.63 0.70 6.47
CA GLU A 75 6.66 1.17 7.40
C GLU A 75 8.00 0.47 7.15
N LYS A 76 8.00 -0.87 7.07
CA LYS A 76 9.21 -1.66 6.76
C LYS A 76 9.84 -1.28 5.41
N ALA A 77 9.02 -1.00 4.40
CA ALA A 77 9.50 -0.58 3.08
C ALA A 77 10.08 0.84 3.10
N ALA A 78 9.53 1.75 3.90
CA ALA A 78 10.07 3.10 4.08
C ALA A 78 11.45 3.06 4.75
N ASP A 79 11.62 2.26 5.80
CA ASP A 79 12.89 2.07 6.49
C ASP A 79 13.97 1.44 5.58
N ALA A 80 13.59 0.50 4.72
CA ALA A 80 14.49 -0.13 3.77
C ALA A 80 14.97 0.85 2.68
N LYS A 81 14.10 1.73 2.19
CA LYS A 81 14.48 2.77 1.21
C LYS A 81 15.42 3.82 1.82
N ALA A 82 15.16 4.26 3.06
CA ALA A 82 16.02 5.20 3.77
C ALA A 82 17.45 4.66 4.02
N LYS A 83 17.60 3.35 4.20
CA LYS A 83 18.93 2.70 4.32
C LYS A 83 19.66 2.56 2.99
N THR A 84 18.95 2.52 1.87
CA THR A 84 19.53 2.33 0.53
C THR A 84 20.03 3.66 -0.06
N GLU A 85 19.32 4.77 0.19
CA GLU A 85 19.72 6.11 -0.26
C GLU A 85 20.97 6.66 0.44
N LYS A 86 21.28 6.21 1.67
CA LYS A 86 22.55 6.55 2.35
C LYS A 86 23.77 5.85 1.76
N LYS A 87 23.61 4.77 0.99
CA LYS A 87 24.75 3.99 0.46
C LYS A 87 25.16 4.41 -0.97
N SER A 88 24.30 5.12 -1.70
CA SER A 88 24.58 5.59 -3.07
C SER A 88 25.22 6.98 -3.15
N LYS A 89 25.27 7.76 -2.06
CA LYS A 89 25.92 9.09 -2.03
C LYS A 89 27.39 9.11 -1.54
N THR A 90 27.99 7.97 -1.18
CA THR A 90 29.34 7.93 -0.55
C THR A 90 30.39 7.15 -1.34
N LYS A 91 30.17 6.85 -2.62
CA LYS A 91 31.15 6.17 -3.46
C LYS A 91 31.42 6.96 -4.74
N GLY A 92 32.07 8.12 -4.61
CA GLY A 92 32.31 9.01 -5.76
C GLY A 92 33.26 10.19 -5.52
N HIS A 93 34.26 10.06 -4.65
CA HIS A 93 35.48 10.90 -4.55
C HIS A 93 36.28 10.26 -3.41
N VAL A 94 37.51 9.76 -3.56
CA VAL A 94 38.77 10.42 -3.94
C VAL A 94 39.84 9.34 -4.27
N ALA A 95 40.77 9.67 -5.18
CA ALA A 95 42.22 9.30 -5.25
C ALA A 95 42.62 9.02 -6.72
N GLU A 96 43.38 9.90 -7.43
CA GLU A 96 44.86 10.10 -7.37
C GLU A 96 45.57 8.92 -8.08
N GLU A 97 46.53 9.00 -9.02
CA GLU A 97 47.47 9.97 -9.60
C GLU A 97 47.96 9.34 -10.94
N ASP A 98 48.63 10.10 -11.84
CA ASP A 98 49.85 9.69 -12.55
C ASP A 98 50.12 10.55 -13.80
N ASP A 99 51.09 11.47 -13.63
CA ASP A 99 52.25 11.72 -14.50
C ASP A 99 52.21 11.21 -15.96
N LYS A 100 52.31 12.14 -16.93
CA LYS A 100 53.40 12.10 -17.92
C LYS A 100 53.53 13.37 -18.78
N LEU A 101 54.72 13.94 -18.64
CA LEU A 101 55.52 14.70 -19.59
C LEU A 101 55.35 14.21 -21.05
N ILE A 102 55.15 15.15 -22.00
CA ILE A 102 55.89 15.37 -23.27
C ILE A 102 55.48 16.76 -23.81
#